data_AF-A0A940QNV0-F1
#
_entry.id   AF-A0A940QNV0-F1
#
_cell.length_a   1.000
_cell.length_b   1.000
_cell.length_c   1.000
_cell.angle_alpha   90.00
_cell.angle_beta   90.00
_cell.angle_gamma   90.00
#
_symmetry.space_group_name_H-M   'P 1'
#
loop_
_entity.id
_entity.type
_entity.pdbx_description
1 polymer ?
#
loop_
_entity_poly.entity_id
_entity_poly.type
_entity_poly.pdbx_seq_one_letter_code
_entity_poly.pdbx_strand_id
1 'polypeptide(L)' 'MKKLVALLFSFIFVSSASAAIYKWVDKEGVVNFTDDESRVPSAYRSKIE' A
#
# COMPACT_ATOMS: atom_id res chain seq x y z
N MET A 1 -14.77 14.48 32.17
CA MET A 1 -14.39 13.07 32.34
C MET A 1 -14.99 12.17 31.26
N LYS A 2 -16.31 11.96 31.19
CA LYS A 2 -16.94 11.03 30.23
C LYS A 2 -16.61 11.28 28.74
N LYS A 3 -16.58 12.56 28.30
CA LYS A 3 -16.21 12.95 26.93
C LYS A 3 -14.74 12.66 26.58
N LEU A 4 -13.85 12.84 27.56
CA LEU A 4 -12.42 12.53 27.42
C LEU A 4 -12.21 11.01 27.31
N VAL A 5 -12.92 10.24 28.12
CA VAL A 5 -12.89 8.77 28.06
C VAL A 5 -13.40 8.27 26.70
N ALA A 6 -14.51 8.83 26.19
CA ALA A 6 -15.02 8.48 24.87
C ALA A 6 -14.02 8.81 23.74
N LEU A 7 -13.35 9.96 23.83
CA LEU A 7 -12.31 10.35 22.87
C LEU A 7 -11.07 9.45 22.93
N LEU A 8 -10.63 9.06 24.12
CA LEU A 8 -9.53 8.10 24.28
C LEU A 8 -9.91 6.72 23.72
N PHE A 9 -11.16 6.31 23.88
CA PHE A 9 -11.66 5.04 23.36
C PHE A 9 -11.72 5.01 21.83
N SER A 10 -11.95 6.15 21.15
CA SER A 10 -11.95 6.18 19.68
C SER A 10 -10.57 5.92 19.06
N PHE A 11 -9.48 6.23 19.75
CA PHE A 11 -8.13 5.97 19.25
C PHE A 11 -7.77 4.47 19.19
N ILE A 12 -8.50 3.62 19.90
CA ILE A 12 -8.31 2.16 19.87
C ILE A 12 -8.73 1.57 18.51
N PHE A 13 -9.60 2.26 17.77
CA PHE A 13 -10.08 1.83 16.46
C PHE A 13 -9.23 2.37 15.29
N VAL A 14 -8.09 3.01 15.57
CA VAL A 14 -7.15 3.41 14.52
C VAL A 14 -6.45 2.16 14.00
N SER A 15 -6.91 1.64 12.85
CA SER A 15 -6.21 0.59 12.11
C SER A 15 -5.17 1.19 11.16
N SER A 16 -4.02 0.54 11.03
CA SER A 16 -3.10 0.84 9.93
C SER A 16 -3.72 0.42 8.60
N ALA A 17 -3.83 1.36 7.67
CA ALA A 17 -4.11 1.03 6.27
C ALA A 17 -2.77 0.68 5.61
N SER A 18 -2.66 -0.55 5.11
CA SER A 18 -1.54 -0.98 4.27
C SER A 18 -2.08 -1.29 2.88
N ALA A 19 -1.54 -0.63 1.86
CA ALA A 19 -1.81 -0.94 0.47
C ALA A 19 -0.50 -1.46 -0.15
N ALA A 20 -0.59 -2.57 -0.88
CA ALA A 20 0.55 -3.04 -1.66
C ALA A 20 0.84 -2.02 -2.77
N ILE A 21 2.12 -1.67 -2.94
CA ILE A 21 2.58 -0.93 -4.11
C ILE A 21 3.65 -1.80 -4.75
N TYR A 22 3.37 -2.23 -5.98
CA TYR A 22 4.26 -2.98 -6.82
C TYR A 22 5.14 -2.03 -7.60
N LYS A 23 6.45 -2.23 -7.51
CA LYS A 23 7.45 -1.45 -8.23
C LYS A 23 8.27 -2.34 -9.15
N TRP A 24 8.51 -1.93 -10.38
CA TRP A 24 9.42 -2.62 -11.30
C TRP A 24 10.15 -1.64 -12.23
N VAL A 25 11.27 -2.08 -12.79
CA VAL A 25 12.01 -1.35 -13.83
C VAL A 25 11.79 -2.05 -15.16
N ASP A 26 11.36 -1.31 -16.17
CA ASP A 26 11.14 -1.87 -17.51
C ASP A 26 12.42 -1.94 -18.34
N LYS A 27 12.29 -2.45 -19.58
CA LYS A 27 13.39 -2.59 -20.53
C LYS A 27 14.07 -1.27 -20.92
N GLU A 28 13.39 -0.14 -20.76
CA GLU A 28 13.89 1.20 -21.08
C GLU A 28 14.53 1.88 -19.86
N GLY A 29 14.55 1.19 -18.72
CA GLY A 29 15.07 1.71 -17.46
C GLY A 29 14.07 2.58 -16.70
N VAL A 30 12.81 2.62 -17.13
CA VAL A 30 11.77 3.42 -16.46
C VAL A 30 11.26 2.69 -15.23
N VAL A 31 11.20 3.40 -14.11
CA VAL A 31 10.62 2.90 -12.86
C VAL A 31 9.12 3.08 -12.90
N ASN A 32 8.39 1.98 -12.79
CA ASN A 32 6.94 1.92 -12.84
C ASN A 32 6.40 1.52 -11.46
N PHE A 33 5.18 1.99 -11.16
CA PHE A 33 4.49 1.73 -9.90
C PHE A 33 3.02 1.44 -10.16
N THR A 34 2.44 0.51 -9.40
CA THR A 34 0.98 0.29 -9.38
C THR A 34 0.57 -0.34 -8.06
N ASP A 35 -0.66 -0.14 -7.63
CA ASP A 35 -1.29 -0.79 -6.47
C ASP A 35 -2.08 -2.06 -6.84
N ASP A 36 -2.05 -2.43 -8.13
CA ASP A 36 -2.78 -3.56 -8.71
C ASP A 36 -1.81 -4.46 -9.49
N GLU A 37 -1.52 -5.63 -8.93
CA GLU A 37 -0.59 -6.61 -9.51
C GLU A 37 -0.96 -7.02 -10.94
N SER A 38 -2.26 -7.00 -11.27
CA SER A 38 -2.75 -7.40 -12.59
C SER A 38 -2.26 -6.46 -13.69
N ARG A 39 -1.99 -5.19 -13.33
CA ARG A 39 -1.44 -4.16 -14.23
C ARG A 39 0.06 -4.30 -14.46
N VAL A 40 0.76 -5.09 -13.64
CA VAL A 40 2.16 -5.43 -13.88
C VAL A 40 2.23 -6.41 -15.05
N PRO A 41 2.96 -6.08 -16.14
CA PRO A 41 3.10 -7.00 -17.26
C PRO A 41 3.75 -8.31 -16.81
N SER A 42 3.31 -9.44 -17.37
CA SER A 42 3.72 -10.79 -16.96
C SER A 42 5.23 -10.98 -16.91
N ALA A 43 5.98 -10.35 -17.82
CA ALA A 43 7.44 -10.39 -17.89
C ALA A 43 8.16 -9.77 -16.66
N TYR A 44 7.47 -8.91 -15.90
CA TYR A 44 8.05 -8.19 -14.75
C TYR A 44 7.50 -8.67 -13.40
N ARG A 45 6.47 -9.54 -13.37
CA ARG A 45 5.85 -10.00 -12.11
C ARG A 45 6.80 -10.73 -11.17
N SER A 46 7.83 -11.40 -11.69
CA SER A 46 8.88 -12.02 -10.85
C SER A 46 9.96 -11.05 -10.38
N LYS A 47 9.86 -9.76 -10.74
CA LYS A 47 10.84 -8.70 -10.47
C LYS A 47 10.23 -7.51 -9.72
N ILE A 48 9.00 -7.67 -9.23
CA ILE A 48 8.35 -6.68 -8.38
C ILE A 48 9.07 -6.59 -7.03
N GLU A 49 9.27 -5.36 -6.56
CA GLU A 49 9.63 -5.04 -5.16
C GLU A 49 8.38 -4.71 -4.34
#